data_AF-A0A3G7TIB9-F1
#
_entry.id   AF-A0A3G7TIB9-F1
#
_cell.length_a   1.000
_cell.length_b   1.000
_cell.length_c   1.000
_cell.angle_alpha   90.00
_cell.angle_beta   90.00
_cell.angle_gamma   90.00
#
_symmetry.space_group_name_H-M   'P 1'
#
loop_
_entity.id
_entity.type
_entity.pdbx_description
1 polymer ?
#
loop_
_entity_poly.entity_id
_entity_poly.type
_entity_poly.pdbx_seq_one_letter_code
_entity_poly.pdbx_strand_id
1 'polypeptide(L)'
;MKSFFSCVVTGVLAAFLSLSPLSVQSATPSNEPIDPAGVQLEPQQQNGITYLSGGIGLDESRALLQTKGYNLHMTFSVGPENKYTSDVDLAIQNLQGKSVLTLNQVGPIVFVQLPAGKYQVVATRGGHTERNTVDMKAAGVRDLNLHWNEGY
;
A
#
# COMPACT_ATOMS: atom_id res chain seq x y z
N MET A 1 -41.36 -62.79 36.07
CA MET A 1 -42.80 -62.42 36.17
C MET A 1 -42.89 -60.91 36.34
N LYS A 2 -43.72 -60.27 35.51
CA LYS A 2 -44.59 -59.12 35.84
C LYS A 2 -43.95 -57.84 36.43
N SER A 3 -43.57 -56.94 35.52
CA SER A 3 -44.33 -55.72 35.17
C SER A 3 -44.58 -54.58 36.17
N PHE A 4 -44.35 -53.37 35.64
CA PHE A 4 -45.00 -52.06 35.86
C PHE A 4 -44.77 -51.29 37.17
N PHE A 5 -44.05 -50.16 37.04
CA PHE A 5 -44.35 -48.94 37.80
C PHE A 5 -44.43 -47.76 36.84
N SER A 6 -45.60 -47.13 36.82
CA SER A 6 -45.85 -45.82 36.22
C SER A 6 -45.57 -44.75 37.28
N CYS A 7 -44.84 -43.70 36.94
CA CYS A 7 -44.95 -42.43 37.63
C CYS A 7 -44.59 -41.31 36.66
N VAL A 8 -45.61 -40.60 36.20
CA VAL A 8 -45.50 -39.31 35.52
C VAL A 8 -45.34 -38.25 36.59
N VAL A 9 -44.24 -37.48 36.58
CA VAL A 9 -44.20 -36.12 37.12
C VAL A 9 -43.34 -35.24 36.21
N THR A 10 -44.06 -34.54 35.35
CA THR A 10 -43.92 -33.14 34.94
C THR A 10 -42.68 -32.35 35.38
N GLY A 11 -41.90 -31.91 34.38
CA GLY A 11 -41.55 -30.50 34.17
C GLY A 11 -40.42 -29.88 35.00
N VAL A 12 -39.24 -29.75 34.39
CA VAL A 12 -38.33 -28.63 34.66
C VAL A 12 -37.80 -28.11 33.32
N LEU A 13 -37.96 -26.79 33.14
CA LEU A 13 -37.46 -25.98 32.02
C LEU A 13 -36.01 -26.34 31.68
N ALA A 14 -35.76 -26.87 30.48
CA ALA A 14 -34.46 -26.79 29.86
C ALA A 14 -34.31 -25.37 29.29
N ALA A 15 -33.61 -24.50 30.01
CA ALA A 15 -33.10 -23.26 29.47
C ALA A 15 -32.13 -23.59 28.33
N PHE A 16 -32.59 -23.46 27.09
CA PHE A 16 -31.74 -23.50 25.91
C PHE A 16 -30.82 -22.27 25.95
N LEU A 17 -29.61 -22.45 26.47
CA LEU A 17 -28.49 -21.57 26.19
C LEU A 17 -28.20 -21.64 24.69
N SER A 18 -28.82 -20.74 23.93
CA SER A 18 -28.48 -20.49 22.53
C SER A 18 -27.06 -19.95 22.47
N LEU A 19 -26.08 -20.85 22.36
CA LEU A 19 -24.76 -20.50 21.85
C LEU A 19 -24.95 -20.00 20.42
N SER A 20 -25.00 -18.68 20.25
CA SER A 20 -24.84 -18.08 18.93
C SER A 20 -23.46 -18.48 18.40
N PRO A 21 -23.35 -19.14 17.23
CA PRO A 21 -22.04 -19.31 16.63
C PRO A 21 -21.51 -17.92 16.29
N LEU A 22 -20.34 -17.57 16.83
CA LEU A 22 -19.50 -16.52 16.28
C LEU A 22 -19.34 -16.83 14.79
N SER A 23 -20.06 -16.10 13.93
CA SER A 23 -19.78 -16.09 12.51
C SER A 23 -18.36 -15.54 12.37
N VAL A 24 -17.39 -16.44 12.22
CA VAL A 24 -16.05 -16.09 11.78
C VAL A 24 -16.25 -15.46 10.40
N GLN A 25 -16.25 -14.13 10.34
CA GLN A 25 -16.25 -13.40 9.09
C GLN A 25 -14.92 -13.73 8.42
N SER A 26 -14.94 -14.72 7.53
CA SER A 26 -13.79 -15.03 6.69
C SER A 26 -13.44 -13.76 5.93
N ALA A 27 -12.26 -13.19 6.19
CA ALA A 27 -11.68 -12.16 5.34
C ALA A 27 -11.50 -12.79 3.95
N THR A 28 -12.44 -12.50 3.04
CA THR A 28 -12.31 -12.89 1.65
C THR A 28 -11.07 -12.21 1.09
N PRO A 29 -10.11 -12.95 0.48
CA PRO A 29 -9.07 -12.31 -0.30
C PRO A 29 -9.76 -11.43 -1.35
N SER A 30 -9.45 -10.14 -1.33
CA SER A 30 -10.19 -9.07 -1.99
C SER A 30 -10.02 -9.13 -3.51
N ASN A 31 -10.82 -9.98 -4.16
CA ASN A 31 -11.02 -10.02 -5.61
C ASN A 31 -12.10 -9.03 -6.08
N GLU A 32 -12.47 -8.05 -5.25
CA GLU A 32 -13.43 -7.02 -5.62
C GLU A 32 -12.88 -6.18 -6.77
N PRO A 33 -13.70 -5.78 -7.77
CA PRO A 33 -13.29 -4.80 -8.77
C PRO A 33 -12.75 -3.52 -8.14
N ILE A 34 -11.90 -2.78 -8.85
CA ILE A 34 -11.49 -1.44 -8.42
C ILE A 34 -12.69 -0.51 -8.59
N ASP A 35 -13.08 0.19 -7.52
CA ASP A 35 -14.10 1.24 -7.62
C ASP A 35 -13.48 2.51 -8.20
N PRO A 36 -13.85 2.94 -9.42
CA PRO A 36 -13.30 4.15 -10.01
C PRO A 36 -13.61 5.42 -9.20
N ALA A 37 -14.67 5.43 -8.39
CA ALA A 37 -14.97 6.59 -7.53
C ALA A 37 -13.95 6.76 -6.38
N GLY A 38 -13.26 5.67 -6.00
CA GLY A 38 -12.20 5.66 -4.98
C GLY A 38 -10.80 5.93 -5.53
N VAL A 39 -10.65 6.20 -6.83
CA VAL A 39 -9.34 6.39 -7.49
C VAL A 39 -9.18 7.84 -7.93
N GLN A 40 -8.23 8.55 -7.33
CA GLN A 40 -7.88 9.94 -7.68
C GLN A 40 -6.44 10.01 -8.19
N LEU A 41 -6.16 9.27 -9.28
CA LEU A 41 -4.84 9.21 -9.90
C LEU A 41 -4.85 9.92 -11.24
N GLU A 42 -4.14 11.04 -11.32
CA GLU A 42 -3.92 11.75 -12.58
C GLU A 42 -2.42 11.83 -12.88
N PRO A 43 -1.96 11.42 -14.08
CA PRO A 43 -0.58 11.59 -14.49
C PRO A 43 -0.20 13.07 -14.48
N GLN A 44 0.89 13.38 -13.77
CA GLN A 44 1.45 14.72 -13.69
C GLN A 44 2.79 14.77 -14.43
N GLN A 45 3.25 15.98 -14.76
CA GLN A 45 4.51 16.17 -15.46
C GLN A 45 5.31 17.34 -14.90
N GLN A 46 6.61 17.14 -14.74
CA GLN A 46 7.56 18.19 -14.36
C GLN A 46 8.85 18.01 -15.16
N ASN A 47 9.34 19.08 -15.80
CA ASN A 47 10.58 19.06 -16.61
C ASN A 47 10.62 17.93 -17.67
N GLY A 48 9.47 17.58 -18.26
CA GLY A 48 9.37 16.49 -19.23
C GLY A 48 9.32 15.08 -18.62
N ILE A 49 9.40 14.95 -17.28
CA ILE A 49 9.27 13.69 -16.55
C ILE A 49 7.82 13.50 -16.13
N THR A 50 7.19 12.43 -16.61
CA THR A 50 5.83 12.04 -16.22
C THR A 50 5.88 11.19 -14.95
N TYR A 51 4.98 11.44 -14.01
CA TYR A 51 4.88 10.69 -12.77
C TYR A 51 3.43 10.55 -12.30
N LEU A 52 3.23 9.58 -11.41
CA LEU A 52 2.02 9.36 -10.62
C LEU A 52 2.41 9.24 -9.16
N SER A 53 1.60 9.80 -8.26
CA SER A 53 1.79 9.70 -6.80
C SER A 53 0.46 9.41 -6.16
N GLY A 54 0.43 8.49 -5.20
CA GLY A 54 -0.77 8.15 -4.45
C GLY A 54 -0.60 6.83 -3.69
N GLY A 55 -1.69 6.10 -3.52
CA GLY A 55 -1.73 4.81 -2.86
C GLY A 55 -2.17 4.87 -1.38
N ILE A 56 -2.83 5.95 -0.97
CA ILE A 56 -3.44 6.05 0.37
C ILE A 56 -4.71 5.20 0.43
N GLY A 57 -5.50 5.22 -0.63
CA GLY A 57 -6.68 4.37 -0.78
C GLY A 57 -6.34 2.95 -1.25
N LEU A 58 -7.16 1.97 -0.86
CA LEU A 58 -7.01 0.59 -1.36
C LEU A 58 -7.20 0.53 -2.88
N ASP A 59 -8.27 1.12 -3.40
CA ASP A 59 -8.53 1.17 -4.85
C ASP A 59 -7.44 1.92 -5.60
N GLU A 60 -6.99 3.04 -5.04
CA GLU A 60 -5.91 3.85 -5.58
C GLU A 60 -4.60 3.06 -5.67
N SER A 61 -4.19 2.38 -4.59
CA SER A 61 -2.98 1.55 -4.60
C SER A 61 -3.09 0.39 -5.60
N ARG A 62 -4.26 -0.25 -5.72
CA ARG A 62 -4.51 -1.29 -6.73
C ARG A 62 -4.45 -0.72 -8.15
N ALA A 63 -5.00 0.47 -8.40
CA ALA A 63 -4.95 1.13 -9.69
C ALA A 63 -3.52 1.53 -10.08
N LEU A 64 -2.73 2.05 -9.13
CA LEU A 64 -1.30 2.32 -9.34
C LEU A 64 -0.55 1.05 -9.77
N LEU A 65 -0.72 -0.07 -9.05
CA LEU A 65 -0.05 -1.33 -9.35
C LEU A 65 -0.43 -1.93 -10.72
N GLN A 66 -1.60 -1.57 -11.26
CA GLN A 66 -2.03 -1.98 -12.60
C GLN A 66 -1.50 -1.06 -13.71
N THR A 67 -1.01 0.13 -13.36
CA THR A 67 -0.52 1.12 -14.31
C THR A 67 0.75 0.64 -15.03
N LYS A 68 0.87 0.99 -16.31
CA LYS A 68 2.01 0.66 -17.18
C LYS A 68 2.66 1.95 -17.71
N GLY A 69 3.86 1.83 -18.26
CA GLY A 69 4.55 2.96 -18.89
C GLY A 69 5.33 3.86 -17.92
N TYR A 70 5.61 3.35 -16.71
CA TYR A 70 6.54 3.93 -15.76
C TYR A 70 7.62 2.89 -15.48
N ASN A 71 8.88 3.32 -15.36
CA ASN A 71 10.04 2.43 -15.26
C ASN A 71 10.81 2.56 -13.95
N LEU A 72 10.44 3.51 -13.10
CA LEU A 72 10.85 3.60 -11.71
C LEU A 72 9.61 3.59 -10.82
N HIS A 73 9.49 2.60 -9.94
CA HIS A 73 8.47 2.52 -8.93
C HIS A 73 9.11 2.74 -7.57
N MET A 74 8.53 3.60 -6.75
CA MET A 74 8.99 3.89 -5.41
C MET A 74 7.89 3.64 -4.40
N THR A 75 8.24 3.00 -3.29
CA THR A 75 7.35 2.78 -2.16
C THR A 75 7.99 3.28 -0.87
N PHE A 76 7.25 4.04 -0.08
CA PHE A 76 7.74 4.67 1.15
C PHE A 76 7.06 4.08 2.38
N SER A 77 7.86 3.72 3.38
CA SER A 77 7.36 3.10 4.61
C SER A 77 8.16 3.50 5.84
N VAL A 78 7.59 3.30 7.02
CA VAL A 78 8.23 3.60 8.31
C VAL A 78 8.00 2.52 9.35
N GLY A 79 8.96 2.44 10.26
CA GLY A 79 8.83 1.69 11.50
C GLY A 79 8.87 0.17 11.36
N PRO A 80 8.92 -0.55 12.50
CA PRO A 80 9.05 -2.01 12.51
C PRO A 80 7.89 -2.71 11.78
N GLU A 81 6.73 -2.08 11.67
CA GLU A 81 5.55 -2.61 10.97
C GLU A 81 5.51 -2.27 9.47
N ASN A 82 6.51 -1.56 8.93
CA ASN A 82 6.52 -1.07 7.53
C ASN A 82 5.27 -0.28 7.15
N LYS A 83 4.79 0.58 8.06
CA LYS A 83 3.62 1.43 7.81
C LYS A 83 3.90 2.35 6.63
N TYR A 84 3.02 2.33 5.63
CA TYR A 84 3.11 3.22 4.49
C TYR A 84 2.99 4.69 4.91
N THR A 85 3.72 5.58 4.23
CA THR A 85 3.83 6.99 4.62
C THR A 85 3.77 7.93 3.42
N SER A 86 3.28 9.16 3.60
CA SER A 86 3.02 10.12 2.52
C SER A 86 3.51 11.54 2.81
N ASP A 87 4.47 11.67 3.71
CA ASP A 87 5.11 12.91 4.14
C ASP A 87 6.58 12.98 3.66
N VAL A 88 6.83 12.45 2.45
CA VAL A 88 8.17 12.38 1.85
C VAL A 88 8.39 13.53 0.87
N ASP A 89 9.48 14.26 1.05
CA ASP A 89 10.01 15.19 0.06
C ASP A 89 11.01 14.45 -0.84
N LEU A 90 10.75 14.43 -2.14
CA LEU A 90 11.47 13.62 -3.12
C LEU A 90 12.17 14.50 -4.14
N ALA A 91 13.46 14.27 -4.37
CA ALA A 91 14.19 14.82 -5.50
C ALA A 91 14.89 13.71 -6.29
N ILE A 92 14.71 13.71 -7.62
CA ILE A 92 15.48 12.86 -8.53
C ILE A 92 16.46 13.76 -9.27
N GLN A 93 17.75 13.42 -9.21
CA GLN A 93 18.84 14.19 -9.79
C GLN A 93 19.57 13.37 -10.85
N ASN A 94 19.98 14.01 -11.93
CA ASN A 94 20.87 13.38 -12.91
C ASN A 94 22.33 13.36 -12.40
N LEU A 95 23.25 12.73 -13.15
CA LEU A 95 24.68 12.66 -12.79
C LEU A 95 25.38 14.02 -12.65
N GLN A 96 24.80 15.09 -13.18
CA GLN A 96 25.33 16.46 -13.06
C GLN A 96 24.84 17.17 -11.80
N GLY A 97 24.05 16.48 -10.95
CA GLY A 97 23.45 17.05 -9.73
C GLY A 97 22.22 17.93 -9.99
N LYS A 98 21.76 18.06 -11.25
CA LYS A 98 20.56 18.81 -11.58
C LYS A 98 19.33 17.99 -11.21
N SER A 99 18.42 18.55 -10.41
CA SER A 99 17.12 17.93 -10.17
C SER A 99 16.28 17.95 -11.45
N VAL A 100 15.80 16.76 -11.85
CA VAL A 100 14.88 16.57 -12.96
C VAL A 100 13.43 16.46 -12.46
N LEU A 101 13.23 16.01 -11.22
CA LEU A 101 11.94 15.92 -10.56
C LEU A 101 12.09 16.32 -9.08
N THR A 102 11.17 17.14 -8.57
CA THR A 102 11.10 17.53 -7.16
C THR A 102 9.64 17.54 -6.73
N LEU A 103 9.28 16.69 -5.78
CA LEU A 103 7.94 16.56 -5.24
C LEU A 103 8.00 16.77 -3.72
N ASN A 104 6.96 17.34 -3.13
CA ASN A 104 6.88 17.55 -1.68
C ASN A 104 5.68 16.79 -1.14
N GLN A 105 5.81 16.21 0.05
CA GLN A 105 4.72 15.51 0.76
C GLN A 105 4.01 14.46 -0.11
N VAL A 106 4.80 13.60 -0.75
CA VAL A 106 4.30 12.50 -1.59
C VAL A 106 4.40 11.15 -0.92
N GLY A 107 3.71 10.17 -1.50
CA GLY A 107 3.70 8.77 -1.07
C GLY A 107 2.29 8.27 -0.76
N PRO A 108 2.14 6.98 -0.44
CA PRO A 108 3.22 6.01 -0.22
C PRO A 108 3.80 5.39 -1.49
N ILE A 109 3.16 5.55 -2.64
CA ILE A 109 3.61 4.98 -3.91
C ILE A 109 3.81 6.11 -4.92
N VAL A 110 4.98 6.13 -5.56
CA VAL A 110 5.29 7.07 -6.64
C VAL A 110 5.89 6.33 -7.83
N PHE A 111 5.24 6.45 -8.99
CA PHE A 111 5.70 5.87 -10.25
C PHE A 111 6.22 6.99 -11.15
N VAL A 112 7.40 6.79 -11.76
CA VAL A 112 8.07 7.79 -12.56
C VAL A 112 8.56 7.17 -13.88
N GLN A 113 8.35 7.90 -14.98
CA GLN A 113 8.88 7.54 -16.28
C GLN A 113 10.14 8.38 -16.54
N LEU A 114 11.30 7.74 -16.38
CA LEU A 114 12.61 8.36 -16.60
C LEU A 114 13.21 7.92 -17.93
N PRO A 115 13.87 8.83 -18.67
CA PRO A 115 14.76 8.44 -19.76
C PRO A 115 15.88 7.54 -19.26
N ALA A 116 16.43 6.70 -20.16
CA ALA A 116 17.57 5.86 -19.83
C ALA A 116 18.76 6.70 -19.34
N GLY A 117 19.41 6.27 -18.26
CA GLY A 117 20.48 7.00 -17.61
C GLY A 117 20.59 6.69 -16.11
N LYS A 118 21.63 7.24 -15.49
CA LYS A 118 21.86 7.11 -14.05
C LYS A 118 21.34 8.32 -13.30
N TYR A 119 20.65 8.07 -12.20
CA TYR A 119 20.04 9.09 -11.36
C TYR A 119 20.34 8.83 -9.88
N GLN A 120 20.32 9.89 -9.09
CA GLN A 120 20.26 9.82 -7.64
C GLN A 120 18.85 10.18 -7.19
N VAL A 121 18.20 9.26 -6.50
CA VAL A 121 16.94 9.47 -5.78
C VAL A 121 17.28 9.92 -4.37
N VAL A 122 16.80 11.09 -3.99
CA VAL A 122 16.97 11.70 -2.67
C VAL A 122 15.60 11.85 -2.05
N ALA A 123 15.29 11.05 -1.04
CA ALA A 123 14.01 11.07 -0.36
C ALA A 123 14.23 11.51 1.10
N THR A 124 13.49 12.52 1.54
CA THR A 124 13.62 13.08 2.89
C THR A 124 12.29 13.01 3.61
N ARG A 125 12.32 12.56 4.85
CA ARG A 125 11.15 12.52 5.73
C ARG A 125 11.57 12.95 7.12
N GLY A 126 10.87 13.92 7.72
CA GLY A 126 11.16 14.37 9.08
C GLY A 126 12.61 14.84 9.30
N GLY A 127 13.27 15.39 8.27
CA GLY A 127 14.68 15.80 8.33
C GLY A 127 15.70 14.70 8.06
N HIS A 128 15.27 13.45 7.87
CA HIS A 128 16.15 12.30 7.59
C HIS A 128 16.13 11.97 6.10
N THR A 129 17.30 12.01 5.47
CA THR A 129 17.45 11.84 4.02
C THR A 129 18.07 10.49 3.65
N GLU A 130 17.34 9.72 2.84
CA GLU A 130 17.82 8.53 2.14
C GLU A 130 18.29 8.88 0.73
N ARG A 131 19.42 8.32 0.30
CA ARG A 131 19.98 8.53 -1.06
C ARG A 131 20.25 7.20 -1.74
N ASN A 132 19.65 7.01 -2.91
CA ASN A 132 19.77 5.78 -3.68
C ASN A 132 20.14 6.09 -5.12
N THR A 133 21.15 5.40 -5.65
CA THR A 133 21.50 5.48 -7.07
C THR A 133 20.71 4.44 -7.84
N VAL A 134 20.07 4.89 -8.92
CA VAL A 134 19.31 4.02 -9.82
C VAL A 134 19.84 4.16 -11.24
N ASP A 135 19.97 3.02 -11.94
CA ASP A 135 20.41 2.94 -13.32
C ASP A 135 19.22 2.51 -14.19
N MET A 136 18.64 3.47 -14.91
CA MET A 136 17.51 3.27 -15.80
C MET A 136 18.01 2.75 -17.14
N LYS A 137 17.79 1.46 -17.39
CA LYS A 137 18.03 0.87 -18.70
C LYS A 137 16.91 1.29 -19.67
N ALA A 138 17.16 1.17 -20.97
CA ALA A 138 16.14 1.43 -21.99
C ALA A 138 14.92 0.49 -21.87
N ALA A 139 15.08 -0.67 -21.25
CA ALA A 139 14.01 -1.62 -20.95
C ALA A 139 14.11 -2.12 -19.50
N GLY A 140 12.94 -2.38 -18.91
CA GLY A 140 12.80 -2.90 -17.55
C GLY A 140 12.22 -1.88 -16.57
N VAL A 141 11.68 -2.41 -15.48
CA VAL A 141 11.15 -1.65 -14.36
C VAL A 141 12.12 -1.79 -13.18
N ARG A 142 12.28 -0.72 -12.41
CA ARG A 142 13.05 -0.70 -11.18
C ARG A 142 12.16 -0.34 -10.02
N ASP A 143 12.01 -1.26 -9.07
CA ASP A 143 11.35 -1.00 -7.80
C ASP A 143 12.39 -0.55 -6.76
N LEU A 144 12.06 0.51 -6.04
CA LEU A 144 12.87 1.09 -4.96
C LEU A 144 12.01 1.27 -3.72
N ASN A 145 12.28 0.48 -2.69
CA ASN A 145 11.60 0.59 -1.40
C ASN A 145 12.46 1.42 -0.46
N LEU A 146 11.91 2.51 0.05
CA LEU A 146 12.57 3.45 0.95
C LEU A 146 11.90 3.35 2.32
N HIS A 147 12.71 3.15 3.35
CA HIS A 147 12.24 2.84 4.69
C HIS A 147 12.99 3.65 5.74
N TRP A 148 12.26 4.24 6.68
CA TRP A 148 12.81 4.92 7.85
C TRP A 148 12.37 4.20 9.14
N ASN A 149 13.21 4.13 10.17
CA ASN A 149 12.78 3.60 11.46
C ASN A 149 11.77 4.56 12.13
N GLU A 150 10.89 4.00 12.96
CA GLU A 150 9.91 4.77 13.74
C GLU A 150 10.65 5.56 14.82
N GLY A 151 10.29 6.83 15.03
CA GLY A 151 10.86 7.65 16.11
C GLY A 151 12.22 8.27 15.81
N TYR A 152 12.61 8.33 14.54
CA TYR A 152 13.55 9.33 14.06
C TYR A 152 12.93 10.74 14.04
#